data_AF-A0A6N6STA3-F1
#
_entry.id   AF-A0A6N6STA3-F1
#
_cell.length_a   1.000
_cell.length_b   1.000
_cell.length_c   1.000
_cell.angle_alpha   90.00
_cell.angle_beta   90.00
_cell.angle_gamma   90.00
#
_symmetry.space_group_name_H-M   'P 1'
#
loop_
_entity.id
_entity.type
_entity.pdbx_description
1 polymer ?
#
loop_
_entity_poly.entity_id
_entity_poly.type
_entity_poly.pdbx_seq_one_letter_code
_entity_poly.pdbx_strand_id
1 'polypeptide(L)' 'MRKILRRVDEQGPPAREAARRLHDEEGITVLDEKPSTLLVEGDPDAIEAAVETMGGWSVYSFAKIKKPDARPRVARAPRK' A
#
# COMPACT_ATOMS: atom_id res chain seq x y z
N MET A 1 2.67 6.18 -6.94
CA MET A 1 3.07 4.83 -6.46
C MET A 1 2.08 4.33 -5.42
N ARG A 2 2.00 3.02 -5.16
CA ARG A 2 1.15 2.45 -4.09
C ARG A 2 1.93 2.25 -2.81
N LYS A 3 1.35 2.65 -1.69
CA LYS A 3 1.89 2.45 -0.34
C LYS A 3 0.80 1.85 0.55
N ILE A 4 1.23 1.08 1.55
CA ILE A 4 0.37 0.53 2.59
C ILE A 4 0.61 1.35 3.84
N LEU A 5 -0.44 1.92 4.41
CA LEU A 5 -0.41 2.60 5.70
C LEU A 5 -0.90 1.62 6.76
N ARG A 6 -0.17 1.47 7.85
CA ARG A 6 -0.59 0.63 8.98
C ARG A 6 -0.65 1.48 10.25
N ARG A 7 -1.75 1.38 10.98
CA ARG A 7 -1.88 2.00 12.30
C ARG A 7 -1.01 1.22 13.30
N VAL A 8 -0.10 1.94 13.96
CA VAL A 8 0.89 1.36 14.88
C VAL A 8 0.53 1.69 16.31
N ASP A 9 -0.06 2.86 16.54
CA ASP A 9 -0.47 3.33 17.86
C ASP A 9 -1.99 3.41 17.99
N GLU A 10 -2.50 3.05 19.17
CA GLU A 10 -3.92 3.29 19.54
C GLU A 10 -4.27 4.78 19.57
N GLN A 11 -3.28 5.67 19.65
CA GLN A 11 -3.47 7.12 19.60
C GLN A 11 -3.65 7.67 18.17
N GLY A 12 -3.29 6.89 17.14
CA GLY A 12 -3.53 7.29 15.75
C GLY A 12 -5.04 7.39 15.45
N PRO A 13 -5.47 8.28 14.54
CA PRO A 13 -6.87 8.40 14.18
C PRO A 13 -7.41 7.08 13.61
N PRO A 14 -8.72 6.78 13.79
CA PRO A 14 -9.34 5.60 13.20
C PRO A 14 -9.23 5.65 11.67
N ALA A 15 -9.20 4.48 11.04
CA ALA A 15 -8.98 4.33 9.60
C ALA A 15 -9.85 5.25 8.73
N ARG A 16 -11.12 5.42 9.09
CA ARG A 16 -12.06 6.28 8.38
C ARG A 16 -11.72 7.76 8.44
N GLU A 17 -11.21 8.22 9.58
CA GLU A 17 -10.77 9.60 9.76
C GLU A 17 -9.43 9.82 9.05
N ALA A 18 -8.52 8.85 9.15
CA ALA A 18 -7.26 8.86 8.41
C ALA A 18 -7.49 8.90 6.88
N ALA A 19 -8.42 8.09 6.37
CA ALA A 19 -8.80 8.07 4.96
C ALA A 19 -9.39 9.40 4.51
N ARG A 20 -10.22 10.07 5.34
CA ARG A 20 -10.73 11.41 5.05
C ARG A 20 -9.61 12.44 4.94
N ARG A 21 -8.68 12.48 5.89
CA ARG A 21 -7.54 13.41 5.85
C ARG A 21 -6.67 13.20 4.61
N LEU A 22 -6.47 11.95 4.20
CA LEU A 22 -5.72 11.61 2.99
C LEU A 22 -6.47 11.93 1.69
N HIS A 23 -7.80 12.00 1.73
CA HIS A 23 -8.61 12.42 0.59
C HIS A 23 -8.58 13.94 0.37
N ASP A 24 -8.33 14.72 1.42
CA ASP A 24 -8.18 16.17 1.33
C ASP A 24 -6.82 16.59 0.73
N GLU A 25 -5.84 15.69 0.68
CA GLU A 25 -4.53 15.92 0.08
C GLU A 25 -4.55 15.73 -1.46
N GLU A 26 -4.11 16.74 -2.20
CA GLU A 26 -4.04 16.65 -3.66
C GLU A 26 -3.05 15.56 -4.12
N GLY A 27 -3.51 14.68 -5.01
CA GLY A 27 -2.67 13.63 -5.59
C GLY A 27 -2.56 12.35 -4.76
N ILE A 28 -3.31 12.23 -3.66
CA ILE A 28 -3.45 10.99 -2.89
C ILE A 28 -4.85 10.40 -3.09
N THR A 29 -4.90 9.10 -3.39
CA THR A 29 -6.15 8.35 -3.55
C THR A 29 -6.13 7.14 -2.63
N VAL A 30 -7.14 7.02 -1.76
CA VAL A 30 -7.35 5.83 -0.94
C VAL A 30 -8.03 4.75 -1.80
N LEU A 31 -7.38 3.61 -1.95
CA LEU A 31 -7.85 2.48 -2.75
C LEU A 31 -8.60 1.43 -1.92
N ASP A 32 -8.22 1.25 -0.66
CA ASP A 32 -8.82 0.28 0.25
C ASP A 32 -8.73 0.78 1.69
N GLU A 33 -9.81 0.62 2.45
CA GLU A 33 -9.90 0.99 3.86
C GLU A 33 -10.16 -0.25 4.73
N LYS A 34 -9.24 -0.52 5.67
CA LYS A 34 -9.40 -1.51 6.74
C LYS A 34 -9.18 -0.88 8.10
N PRO A 35 -9.71 -1.45 9.19
CA PRO A 35 -9.69 -0.82 10.52
C PRO A 35 -8.31 -0.36 11.03
N SER A 36 -7.25 -1.05 10.64
CA SER A 36 -5.86 -0.77 11.02
C SER A 36 -4.91 -0.65 9.82
N THR A 37 -5.44 -0.62 8.60
CA THR A 37 -4.61 -0.61 7.38
C THR A 37 -5.31 0.16 6.26
N LEU A 38 -4.59 1.02 5.56
CA LEU A 38 -5.09 1.69 4.36
C LEU A 38 -4.18 1.36 3.17
N LEU A 39 -4.78 1.18 2.00
CA LEU A 39 -4.04 1.14 0.75
C LEU A 39 -4.20 2.49 0.06
N VAL A 40 -3.09 3.15 -0.23
CA VAL A 40 -3.09 4.47 -0.88
C VAL A 40 -2.26 4.47 -2.15
N GLU A 41 -2.65 5.30 -3.11
CA GLU A 41 -1.93 5.56 -4.34
C GLU A 41 -1.72 7.06 -4.51
N GLY A 42 -0.49 7.47 -4.77
CA GLY A 42 -0.15 8.88 -4.91
C GLY A 42 1.35 9.12 -4.99
N ASP A 43 1.76 10.37 -4.85
CA ASP A 43 3.17 10.73 -4.74
C ASP A 43 3.75 10.20 -3.41
N PRO A 44 4.89 9.47 -3.44
CA PRO A 44 5.45 8.86 -2.24
C PRO A 44 5.86 9.90 -1.18
N ASP A 45 6.36 11.06 -1.58
CA ASP A 45 6.83 12.09 -0.66
C ASP A 45 5.63 12.80 -0.01
N ALA A 46 4.57 13.05 -0.79
CA ALA A 46 3.30 13.58 -0.28
C ALA A 46 2.64 12.61 0.72
N ILE A 47 2.63 11.30 0.42
CA ILE A 47 2.09 10.29 1.33
C ILE A 47 2.88 10.24 2.64
N GLU A 48 4.20 10.28 2.58
CA GLU A 48 5.05 10.25 3.78
C GLU A 48 4.82 11.49 4.64
N ALA A 49 4.78 12.68 4.04
CA ALA A 49 4.48 13.93 4.74
C ALA A 49 3.08 13.93 5.38
N ALA A 50 2.06 13.47 4.66
CA ALA A 50 0.69 13.39 5.17
C ALA A 50 0.55 12.39 6.32
N VAL A 51 1.38 11.34 6.36
CA VAL A 51 1.36 10.32 7.41
C VAL A 51 2.12 10.78 8.65
N GLU A 52 3.22 11.51 8.48
CA GLU A 52 3.95 12.12 9.60
C GLU A 52 3.08 13.12 10.38
N THR A 53 2.28 13.94 9.69
CA THR A 53 1.37 14.89 10.35
C THR A 53 0.21 14.21 11.08
N MET A 54 -0.17 13.02 10.63
CA MET A 54 -1.30 12.28 11.19
C MET A 54 -0.97 11.61 12.53
N GLY A 55 0.28 11.18 12.70
CA GLY A 55 0.78 10.49 13.89
C GLY A 55 0.17 9.09 14.09
N GLY A 56 0.95 8.15 14.63
CA GLY A 56 0.47 6.80 14.95
C GLY A 56 0.21 5.87 13.75
N TRP A 57 0.65 6.28 12.56
CA TRP A 57 0.60 5.49 11.32
C TRP A 57 2.01 5.34 10.75
N SER A 58 2.29 4.19 10.12
CA SER A 58 3.56 3.91 9.44
C SER A 58 3.32 3.56 7.98
N VAL A 59 4.22 4.05 7.13
CA VAL A 59 4.22 3.83 5.68
C VAL A 59 5.06 2.62 5.33
N TYR A 60 4.50 1.72 4.52
CA TYR A 60 5.18 0.57 3.97
C TYR A 60 5.08 0.57 2.45
N SER A 61 6.17 0.20 1.78
CA SER A 61 6.19 0.03 0.33
C SER A 61 5.30 -1.12 -0.09
N PHE A 62 4.45 -0.92 -1.10
CA PHE A 62 3.66 -2.00 -1.68
C PHE A 62 4.59 -2.93 -2.48
N ALA A 63 5.03 -4.02 -1.86
CA ALA A 63 5.85 -5.02 -2.53
C ALA A 63 5.00 -5.90 -3.46
N LYS A 64 5.24 -5.82 -4.77
CA LYS A 64 4.70 -6.81 -5.72
C LYS A 64 5.56 -8.07 -5.66
N ILE A 65 5.11 -9.08 -4.93
CA ILE A 65 5.76 -10.39 -4.98
C ILE A 65 5.47 -11.01 -6.35
N LYS A 66 6.51 -11.19 -7.17
CA LYS A 66 6.41 -11.93 -8.43
C LYS A 66 6.20 -13.41 -8.08
N LYS A 67 5.02 -13.94 -8.37
CA LYS A 67 4.77 -15.39 -8.22
C LYS A 67 5.74 -16.16 -9.14
N PRO A 68 6.37 -17.24 -8.67
CA PRO A 68 7.16 -18.09 -9.54
C PRO A 68 6.29 -18.62 -10.68
N ASP A 69 6.84 -18.67 -11.88
CA ASP A 69 6.15 -19.23 -13.05
C ASP A 69 5.98 -20.74 -12.83
N ALA A 70 4.75 -21.14 -12.48
CA ALA A 70 4.40 -22.52 -12.22
C ALA A 70 4.16 -23.33 -13.50
N ARG A 71 4.30 -22.73 -14.69
CA ARG A 71 4.06 -23.44 -15.94
C ARG A 71 5.11 -24.54 -16.12
N PRO A 72 4.71 -25.81 -16.24
CA PRO A 72 5.65 -26.89 -16.53
C PRO A 72 6.30 -26.62 -17.89
N ARG A 73 7.64 -26.43 -17.88
CA ARG A 73 8.42 -26.34 -19.11
C ARG A 73 8.51 -27.74 -19.71
N VAL A 74 7.67 -28.02 -20.71
CA VAL A 74 7.81 -29.23 -21.50
C VAL A 74 9.15 -29.17 -22.23
N ALA A 75 10.11 -29.97 -21.78
CA ALA A 75 11.35 -30.16 -22.51
C ALA A 75 10.99 -30.80 -23.87
N ARG A 76 11.23 -30.09 -24.96
CA ARG A 76 11.04 -30.66 -26.30
C ARG A 76 12.00 -31.85 -26.43
N ALA A 77 11.43 -33.05 -26.54
CA ALA A 77 12.22 -34.25 -26.80
C ALA A 77 13.00 -34.08 -28.13
N PRO A 78 14.25 -34.56 -28.20
CA PRO A 78 15.02 -34.52 -29.44
C PRO A 78 14.27 -35.34 -30.51
N ARG A 79 14.00 -34.71 -31.66
CA ARG A 79 13.46 -35.42 -32.83
C ARG A 79 14.55 -36.36 -33.33
N LYS A 80 14.22 -37.65 -33.38
CA LYS A 80 15.05 -38.72 -33.94
C LYS A 80 15.07 -38.65 -35.47
#